data_AF-A0A246PJZ1-F1
#
_entry.id   AF-A0A246PJZ1-F1
#
_cell.length_a   1.000
_cell.length_b   1.000
_cell.length_c   1.000
_cell.angle_alpha   90.00
_cell.angle_beta   90.00
_cell.angle_gamma   90.00
#
_symmetry.space_group_name_H-M   'P 1'
#
loop_
_entity.id
_entity.type
_entity.pdbx_description
1 polymer ?
#
loop_
_entity_poly.entity_id
_entity_poly.type
_entity_poly.pdbx_seq_one_letter_code
_entity_poly.pdbx_strand_id
1 'polypeptide(L)'
;MFKSKFKKTIGVLGLTSALFISAMPASADSGEIWVRNKYPNAYDIVFDAKNKTVMVYERDENGNTIPTFERCTMVGSQCFVPK
;
A
#
# COMPACT_ATOMS: atom_id res chain seq x y z
N MET A 1 31.80 -7.62 -37.92
CA MET A 1 30.50 -8.24 -37.62
C MET A 1 30.75 -9.38 -36.63
N PHE A 2 30.59 -9.15 -35.33
CA PHE A 2 30.50 -10.26 -34.36
C PHE A 2 29.55 -9.83 -33.24
N LYS A 3 28.57 -10.69 -33.03
CA LYS A 3 27.33 -10.51 -32.29
C LYS A 3 27.50 -11.25 -30.97
N SER A 4 27.29 -10.58 -29.84
CA SER A 4 27.06 -11.29 -28.58
C SER A 4 26.14 -10.46 -27.68
N LYS A 5 24.85 -10.81 -27.68
CA LYS A 5 23.85 -10.35 -26.73
C LYS A 5 23.88 -11.30 -25.53
N PHE A 6 24.60 -10.95 -24.47
CA PHE A 6 24.41 -11.58 -23.16
C PHE A 6 23.05 -11.12 -22.60
N LYS A 7 22.06 -12.02 -22.60
CA LYS A 7 20.79 -11.82 -21.90
C LYS A 7 21.02 -12.09 -20.41
N LYS A 8 20.74 -11.11 -19.56
CA LYS A 8 20.77 -11.23 -18.10
C LYS A 8 19.63 -12.14 -17.66
N THR A 9 19.94 -13.37 -17.26
CA THR A 9 19.05 -14.23 -16.47
C THR A 9 19.02 -13.66 -15.06
N ILE A 10 17.95 -12.97 -14.71
CA ILE A 10 17.69 -12.47 -13.36
C ILE A 10 16.89 -13.54 -12.62
N GLY A 11 17.36 -13.87 -11.44
CA GLY A 11 16.98 -15.04 -10.66
C GLY A 11 15.49 -15.15 -10.38
N VAL A 12 14.96 -16.35 -10.61
CA VAL A 12 13.78 -16.86 -9.92
C VAL A 12 14.22 -17.21 -8.51
N LEU A 13 14.18 -16.22 -7.61
CA LEU A 13 14.11 -16.49 -6.18
C LEU A 13 12.69 -16.96 -5.89
N GLY A 14 12.58 -18.17 -5.36
CA GLY A 14 11.32 -18.73 -4.90
C GLY A 14 10.70 -17.92 -3.77
N LEU A 15 9.39 -18.02 -3.64
CA LEU A 15 8.68 -17.71 -2.40
C LEU A 15 7.53 -18.71 -2.25
N THR A 16 7.86 -19.73 -1.47
CA THR A 16 6.98 -20.65 -0.77
C THR A 16 5.67 -19.97 -0.37
N SER A 17 4.55 -20.48 -0.87
CA SER A 17 3.20 -20.13 -0.41
C SER A 17 2.98 -20.70 0.99
N ALA A 18 3.57 -20.07 1.99
CA ALA A 18 3.30 -20.35 3.39
C ALA A 18 1.93 -19.75 3.74
N LEU A 19 0.93 -20.64 3.88
CA LEU A 19 -0.18 -20.57 4.83
C LEU A 19 -0.70 -19.15 5.12
N PHE A 20 -1.66 -18.69 4.32
CA PHE A 20 -2.58 -17.63 4.72
C PHE A 20 -3.50 -18.15 5.83
N ILE A 21 -2.99 -18.19 7.06
CA ILE A 21 -3.86 -18.26 8.23
C ILE A 21 -4.53 -16.89 8.31
N SER A 22 -5.79 -16.85 7.89
CA SER A 22 -6.69 -15.73 8.02
C SER A 22 -7.02 -15.48 9.49
N ALA A 23 -6.05 -14.99 10.26
CA ALA A 23 -6.31 -14.35 11.53
C ALA A 23 -6.55 -12.87 11.23
N MET A 24 -7.79 -12.52 10.91
CA MET A 24 -8.25 -11.14 11.03
C MET A 24 -8.00 -10.74 12.48
N PRO A 25 -7.21 -9.69 12.79
CA PRO A 25 -7.17 -9.20 14.14
C PRO A 25 -8.56 -8.67 14.44
N ALA A 26 -9.23 -9.33 15.40
CA ALA A 26 -10.43 -8.83 16.03
C ALA A 26 -10.19 -7.37 16.40
N SER A 27 -11.10 -6.51 15.97
CA SER A 27 -11.13 -5.08 16.24
C SER A 27 -10.95 -4.83 17.73
N ALA A 28 -9.71 -4.57 18.15
CA ALA A 28 -9.42 -3.86 19.38
C ALA A 28 -9.56 -2.38 19.04
N ASP A 29 -10.20 -1.63 19.92
CA ASP A 29 -10.47 -0.19 19.89
C ASP A 29 -9.18 0.67 19.93
N SER A 30 -8.16 0.30 19.15
CA SER A 30 -7.02 1.15 18.81
C SER A 30 -7.54 2.10 17.74
N GLY A 31 -7.44 3.42 17.95
CA GLY A 31 -8.03 4.47 17.12
C GLY A 31 -7.48 4.57 15.70
N GLU A 32 -7.35 3.45 15.00
CA GLU A 32 -6.90 3.31 13.62
C GLU A 32 -8.06 2.74 12.77
N ILE A 33 -8.20 3.24 11.56
CA ILE A 33 -9.22 2.90 10.58
C ILE A 33 -8.53 2.53 9.26
N TRP A 34 -9.10 1.60 8.51
CA TRP A 34 -8.57 1.27 7.19
C TRP A 34 -8.58 2.52 6.30
N VAL A 35 -7.46 2.84 5.65
CA VAL A 35 -7.30 4.07 4.83
C VAL A 35 -8.41 4.25 3.80
N ARG A 36 -8.90 3.14 3.22
CA ARG A 36 -9.98 3.16 2.23
C ARG A 36 -11.36 3.48 2.82
N ASN A 37 -11.56 3.20 4.11
CA ASN A 37 -12.76 3.61 4.85
C ASN A 37 -12.67 5.06 5.32
N LYS A 38 -11.48 5.57 5.67
CA LYS A 38 -11.27 6.98 6.04
C LYS A 38 -11.43 7.91 4.83
N TYR A 39 -10.94 7.48 3.67
CA TYR A 39 -10.98 8.24 2.42
C TYR A 39 -11.74 7.47 1.33
N PRO A 40 -13.07 7.39 1.41
CA PRO A 40 -13.88 6.68 0.43
C PRO A 40 -13.88 7.34 -0.97
N ASN A 41 -13.57 8.64 -1.03
CA ASN A 41 -13.55 9.44 -2.25
C ASN A 41 -12.13 9.55 -2.87
N ALA A 42 -11.13 8.90 -2.27
CA ALA A 42 -9.79 8.89 -2.82
C ALA A 42 -9.78 8.12 -4.15
N TYR A 43 -9.26 8.76 -5.19
CA TYR A 43 -9.13 8.13 -6.50
C TYR A 43 -7.81 7.38 -6.65
N ASP A 44 -6.79 7.75 -5.87
CA ASP A 44 -5.50 7.06 -5.85
C ASP A 44 -4.93 7.03 -4.43
N ILE A 45 -4.27 5.93 -4.09
CA ILE A 45 -3.69 5.69 -2.77
C ILE A 45 -2.33 5.02 -2.96
N VAL A 46 -1.27 5.76 -2.64
CA VAL A 46 0.12 5.30 -2.80
C VAL A 46 0.74 5.08 -1.43
N PHE A 47 1.11 3.84 -1.14
CA PHE A 47 1.81 3.50 0.09
C PHE A 47 3.33 3.66 -0.10
N ASP A 48 3.94 4.53 0.70
CA ASP A 48 5.38 4.68 0.80
C ASP A 48 5.92 3.78 1.92
N ALA A 49 6.43 2.61 1.54
CA ALA A 49 6.96 1.62 2.46
C ALA A 49 8.21 2.11 3.23
N LYS A 50 8.96 3.06 2.65
CA LYS A 50 10.19 3.58 3.24
C LYS A 50 9.91 4.46 4.46
N ASN A 51 8.91 5.32 4.37
CA ASN A 51 8.51 6.24 5.43
C ASN A 51 7.32 5.73 6.24
N LYS A 52 6.72 4.58 5.88
CA LYS A 52 5.50 4.02 6.47
C LYS A 52 4.35 5.03 6.44
N THR A 53 4.25 5.75 5.33
CA THR A 53 3.22 6.75 5.10
C THR A 53 2.37 6.35 3.92
N VAL A 54 1.10 6.74 3.94
CA VAL A 54 0.21 6.62 2.79
C VAL A 54 -0.09 8.02 2.26
N MET A 55 0.05 8.17 0.96
CA MET A 55 -0.38 9.33 0.21
C MET A 55 -1.74 9.03 -0.38
N VAL A 56 -2.73 9.80 0.02
CA VAL A 56 -4.10 9.70 -0.46
C VAL A 56 -4.35 10.87 -1.39
N TYR A 57 -4.82 10.61 -2.61
CA TYR A 57 -5.15 11.63 -3.57
C TYR A 57 -6.66 11.75 -3.72
N GLU A 58 -7.17 12.91 -3.35
CA GLU A 58 -8.59 13.28 -3.47
C GLU A 58 -8.74 14.37 -4.54
N ARG A 59 -9.95 14.46 -5.12
CA ARG A 59 -10.33 15.57 -6.01
C ARG A 59 -11.13 16.56 -5.19
N ASP A 60 -10.70 17.81 -5.21
CA ASP A 60 -11.50 18.93 -4.72
C ASP A 60 -12.73 19.18 -5.62
N GLU A 61 -13.69 19.97 -5.15
CA GLU A 61 -14.86 20.40 -5.93
C GLU A 61 -14.47 21.09 -7.25
N ASN A 62 -13.27 21.71 -7.30
CA ASN A 62 -12.71 22.36 -8.48
C ASN A 62 -11.95 21.40 -9.42
N GLY A 63 -11.92 20.09 -9.12
CA GLY A 63 -11.18 19.09 -9.89
C GLY A 63 -9.66 19.07 -9.63
N ASN A 64 -9.19 19.83 -8.65
CA ASN A 64 -7.79 19.86 -8.25
C ASN A 64 -7.43 18.62 -7.41
N THR A 65 -6.21 18.12 -7.57
CA THR A 65 -5.71 17.01 -6.74
C THR A 65 -5.21 17.53 -5.40
N ILE A 66 -5.76 16.99 -4.31
CA ILE A 66 -5.30 17.24 -2.94
C ILE A 66 -4.56 15.99 -2.45
N PRO A 67 -3.23 16.05 -2.25
CA PRO A 67 -2.47 14.98 -1.63
C PRO A 67 -2.50 15.09 -0.10
N THR A 68 -2.99 14.05 0.56
CA THR A 68 -3.02 13.92 2.02
C THR A 68 -1.99 12.87 2.45
N PHE A 69 -1.16 13.20 3.44
CA PHE A 69 -0.11 12.34 3.96
C PHE A 69 -0.48 11.86 5.35
N GLU A 70 -0.64 10.55 5.51
CA GLU A 70 -1.01 9.93 6.78
C GLU A 70 0.02 8.87 7.15
N ARG A 71 0.30 8.72 8.44
CA ARG A 71 1.08 7.58 8.92
C ARG A 71 0.22 6.33 8.82
N CYS A 72 0.81 5.30 8.24
CA CYS A 72 0.12 4.06 7.97
C CYS A 72 0.77 2.90 8.72
N THR A 73 -0.03 2.23 9.54
CA THR A 73 0.29 0.95 10.16
C THR A 73 -0.19 -0.15 9.23
N MET A 74 0.75 -0.86 8.60
CA MET A 74 0.43 -2.01 7.75
C MET A 74 0.10 -3.21 8.63
N VAL A 75 -1.13 -3.71 8.52
CA VAL A 75 -1.60 -4.95 9.16
C VAL A 75 -2.01 -5.90 8.05
N GLY A 76 -1.16 -6.89 7.77
CA GLY A 76 -1.31 -7.74 6.59
C GLY A 76 -1.13 -6.94 5.29
N SER A 77 -2.15 -6.97 4.41
CA SER A 77 -2.20 -6.21 3.16
C SER A 77 -2.96 -4.89 3.27
N GLN A 78 -3.43 -4.54 4.47
CA GLN A 78 -4.26 -3.38 4.71
C GLN A 78 -3.49 -2.29 5.44
N CYS A 79 -3.65 -1.07 4.96
CA CYS A 79 -3.07 0.12 5.56
C CYS A 79 -4.07 0.75 6.53
N PHE A 80 -3.75 0.77 7.82
CA PHE A 80 -4.54 1.41 8.86
C PHE A 80 -3.93 2.76 9.22
N VAL A 81 -4.74 3.81 9.19
CA VAL A 81 -4.37 5.19 9.53
C VAL A 81 -5.11 5.57 10.81
N PRO A 82 -4.59 6.49 11.64
CA PRO A 82 -5.36 6.98 12.79
C PRO A 82 -6.72 7.54 12.33
N LYS A 83 -7.78 7.33 13.11
CA LYS A 83 -9.14 7.86 12.85
C LYS A 83 -9.13 9.38 12.75
#